data_AF-A0A3D4M7D7-F1
#
_entry.id   AF-A0A3D4M7D7-F1
#
_cell.length_a   1.000
_cell.length_b   1.000
_cell.length_c   1.000
_cell.angle_alpha   90.00
_cell.angle_beta   90.00
_cell.angle_gamma   90.00
#
_symmetry.space_group_name_H-M   'P 1'
#
loop_
_entity.id
_entity.type
_entity.pdbx_description
1 polymer ?
#
loop_
_entity_poly.entity_id
_entity_poly.type
_entity_poly.pdbx_seq_one_letter_code
_entity_poly.pdbx_strand_id
1 'polypeptide(L)' 'MQGLVSLACASCRIAQPRYFKDITHGAGPESNWDFLIISVTAVIVVFTLYFSIKWLVQPGEKSENHIKREILNID' A
#
# COMPACT_ATOMS: atom_id res chain seq x y z
N MET A 1 15.06 -20.06 8.05
CA MET A 1 13.84 -20.30 7.24
C MET A 1 12.61 -20.03 8.10
N GLN A 2 12.12 -18.79 8.19
CA GLN A 2 10.81 -18.49 8.77
C GLN A 2 10.22 -17.29 8.01
N GLY A 3 9.78 -17.55 6.78
CA GLY A 3 9.02 -16.61 5.97
C GLY A 3 7.67 -17.25 5.67
N LEU A 4 6.61 -16.71 6.27
CA LEU A 4 5.28 -16.49 5.66
C LEU A 4 4.22 -16.05 6.68
N VAL A 5 4.49 -16.14 7.99
CA VAL A 5 3.45 -15.94 8.99
C VAL A 5 3.74 -14.66 9.77
N SER A 6 2.87 -13.66 9.60
CA SER A 6 2.87 -12.36 10.30
C SER A 6 2.54 -12.46 11.80
N LEU A 7 2.66 -13.66 12.37
CA LEU A 7 2.41 -13.94 13.78
C LEU A 7 3.67 -13.68 14.60
N ALA A 8 3.52 -12.91 15.67
CA ALA A 8 4.62 -12.61 16.57
C ALA A 8 5.10 -13.87 17.32
N CYS A 9 6.42 -14.04 17.43
CA CYS A 9 7.01 -14.99 18.37
C CYS A 9 6.69 -14.57 19.83
N ALA A 10 6.78 -15.51 20.79
CA ALA A 10 6.53 -15.24 22.21
C ALA A 10 7.30 -14.01 22.73
N SER A 11 8.57 -13.85 22.33
CA SER A 11 9.39 -12.69 22.71
C SER A 11 8.86 -11.38 22.12
N CYS A 12 8.46 -11.39 20.85
CA CYS A 12 7.89 -10.21 20.17
C CYS A 12 6.55 -9.81 20.78
N ARG A 13 5.69 -10.79 21.13
CA ARG A 13 4.38 -10.56 21.76
C ARG A 13 4.46 -9.85 23.11
N ILE A 14 5.47 -10.18 23.92
CA ILE A 14 5.68 -9.55 25.24
C ILE A 14 6.15 -8.11 25.08
N ALA A 15 7.01 -7.86 24.08
CA ALA A 15 7.54 -6.53 23.80
C ALA A 15 6.53 -5.59 23.10
N GLN A 16 5.44 -6.14 22.54
CA GLN A 16 4.46 -5.38 21.77
C GLN A 16 3.41 -4.64 22.63
N PRO A 17 2.96 -3.45 22.20
CA PRO A 17 1.89 -2.71 22.85
C PRO A 17 0.58 -3.50 22.84
N ARG A 18 -0.30 -3.27 23.84
CA ARG A 18 -1.50 -4.09 24.13
C ARG A 18 -2.36 -4.44 22.91
N TYR A 19 -2.54 -3.50 21.98
CA TYR A 19 -3.39 -3.68 20.80
C TYR A 19 -2.68 -4.35 19.60
N PHE A 20 -1.36 -4.47 19.64
CA PHE A 20 -0.54 -5.02 18.55
C PHE A 20 0.21 -6.29 18.97
N LYS A 21 -0.18 -6.89 20.10
CA LYS A 21 0.29 -8.20 20.50
C LYS A 21 -0.15 -9.20 19.43
N ASP A 22 0.78 -10.03 18.99
CA ASP A 22 0.61 -11.05 17.94
C ASP A 22 0.80 -10.57 16.49
N ILE A 23 0.90 -9.27 16.23
CA ILE A 23 1.16 -8.74 14.87
C ILE A 23 2.62 -8.31 14.78
N THR A 24 3.48 -9.14 14.21
CA THR A 24 4.88 -8.73 13.98
C THR A 24 5.05 -8.17 12.58
N HIS A 25 5.53 -6.93 12.47
CA HIS A 25 6.24 -6.55 11.26
C HIS A 25 7.54 -7.37 11.17
N GLY A 26 8.01 -7.64 9.95
CA GLY A 26 9.30 -8.29 9.73
C GLY A 26 10.46 -7.47 10.29
N ALA A 27 11.69 -7.93 10.07
CA ALA A 27 12.87 -7.14 10.43
C ALA A 27 12.77 -5.75 9.79
N GLY A 28 13.03 -4.72 10.60
CA GLY A 28 13.12 -3.35 10.12
C GLY A 28 14.35 -3.14 9.24
N PRO A 29 14.50 -1.93 8.68
CA PRO A 29 15.66 -1.58 7.87
C PRO A 29 16.93 -1.64 8.74
N GLU A 30 17.98 -2.28 8.27
CA GLU A 30 19.23 -2.46 9.04
C GLU A 30 20.22 -1.32 8.77
N SER A 31 20.08 -0.62 7.64
CA SER A 31 20.98 0.43 7.19
C SER A 31 20.26 1.73 6.81
N ASN A 32 20.98 2.86 6.87
CA ASN A 32 20.51 4.15 6.37
C ASN A 32 20.13 4.11 4.87
N TRP A 33 20.80 3.25 4.09
CA TRP A 33 20.48 3.03 2.69
C TRP A 33 19.09 2.40 2.51
N ASP A 34 18.70 1.50 3.42
CA ASP A 34 17.40 0.85 3.37
C ASP A 34 16.29 1.88 3.62
N PHE A 35 16.50 2.82 4.56
CA PHE A 35 15.58 3.93 4.81
C PHE A 35 15.43 4.85 3.60
N LEU A 36 16.53 5.12 2.87
CA LEU A 36 16.48 5.92 1.65
C LEU A 36 15.63 5.22 0.57
N ILE A 37 15.86 3.94 0.34
CA ILE A 37 15.11 3.15 -0.64
C ILE A 37 13.63 3.12 -0.28
N ILE A 38 13.29 2.77 0.96
CA ILE A 38 11.89 2.70 1.43
C ILE A 38 11.20 4.05 1.28
N SER A 39 11.87 5.15 1.61
CA SER A 39 11.31 6.50 1.48
C SER A 39 11.01 6.85 0.03
N VAL A 40 11.94 6.55 -0.90
CA VAL A 40 11.73 6.78 -2.34
C VAL A 40 10.59 5.93 -2.88
N THR A 41 10.55 4.65 -2.52
CA THR A 41 9.46 3.75 -2.93
C THR A 41 8.11 4.24 -2.40
N ALA A 42 8.03 4.67 -1.15
CA ALA A 42 6.79 5.21 -0.57
C ALA A 42 6.28 6.44 -1.33
N VAL A 43 7.18 7.36 -1.71
CA VAL A 43 6.83 8.53 -2.53
C VAL A 43 6.27 8.09 -3.89
N ILE A 44 6.91 7.13 -4.55
CA ILE A 44 6.45 6.60 -5.85
C ILE A 44 5.05 6.00 -5.71
N VAL A 45 4.81 5.17 -4.69
CA VAL A 45 3.50 4.54 -4.45
C VAL A 45 2.40 5.57 -4.21
N VAL A 46 2.68 6.61 -3.41
CA VAL A 46 1.72 7.70 -3.18
C VAL A 46 1.40 8.42 -4.50
N PHE A 47 2.43 8.66 -5.33
CA PHE A 47 2.26 9.29 -6.64
C PHE A 47 1.40 8.44 -7.59
N THR A 48 1.69 7.14 -7.68
CA THR A 48 0.95 6.23 -8.56
C THR A 48 -0.48 6.04 -8.07
N LEU A 49 -0.70 5.92 -6.76
CA LEU A 49 -2.03 5.84 -6.17
C LEU A 49 -2.84 7.11 -6.46
N TYR A 50 -2.24 8.29 -6.29
CA TYR A 50 -2.89 9.56 -6.61
C TYR A 50 -3.37 9.60 -8.05
N PHE A 51 -2.51 9.26 -9.02
CA PHE A 51 -2.89 9.27 -10.44
C PHE A 51 -3.91 8.17 -10.79
N SER A 52 -3.77 6.99 -10.18
CA SER A 52 -4.74 5.91 -10.33
C SER A 52 -6.14 6.36 -9.91
N ILE A 53 -6.27 6.96 -8.73
CA ILE A 53 -7.55 7.50 -8.23
C ILE A 53 -8.03 8.65 -9.13
N LYS A 54 -7.15 9.61 -9.44
CA LYS A 54 -7.48 10.77 -10.28
C LYS A 54 -8.12 10.35 -11.60
N TRP A 55 -7.55 9.38 -12.30
CA TRP A 55 -8.06 8.91 -13.60
C TRP A 55 -9.20 7.90 -13.48
N LEU A 56 -9.39 7.28 -12.31
CA LEU A 56 -10.58 6.50 -12.02
C LEU A 56 -11.80 7.42 -11.86
N VAL A 57 -11.65 8.49 -11.06
CA VAL A 57 -12.73 9.44 -10.73
C VAL A 57 -13.03 10.40 -11.87
N GLN A 58 -11.98 10.99 -12.47
CA GLN A 58 -12.13 11.96 -13.56
C GLN A 58 -11.22 11.55 -14.73
N PRO A 59 -11.65 10.56 -15.54
CA PRO A 59 -10.99 10.27 -16.79
C PRO A 59 -11.12 11.52 -17.67
N GLY A 60 -10.00 12.19 -17.97
CA GLY A 60 -9.93 13.42 -18.77
C GLY A 60 -10.27 13.22 -20.26
N GLU A 61 -11.08 12.21 -20.55
CA GLU A 61 -11.42 11.69 -21.86
C GLU A 61 -12.66 12.44 -22.39
N LYS A 62 -12.55 12.96 -23.61
CA LYS A 62 -13.59 13.77 -24.25
C LYS A 62 -14.39 13.02 -25.31
N SER A 63 -14.07 11.75 -25.58
CA SER A 63 -14.80 10.94 -26.56
C SER A 63 -16.06 10.35 -25.93
N GLU A 64 -17.15 10.34 -26.70
CA GLU A 64 -18.45 9.86 -26.22
C GLU A 64 -18.53 8.33 -26.12
N ASN A 65 -17.79 7.61 -26.97
CA ASN A 65 -17.83 6.14 -27.09
C ASN A 65 -16.88 5.39 -26.13
N HIS A 66 -16.61 5.92 -24.93
CA HIS A 66 -15.69 5.26 -24.00
C HIS A 66 -16.44 4.38 -23.00
N ILE A 67 -15.92 3.18 -22.75
CA ILE A 67 -16.60 2.14 -21.95
C ILE A 67 -16.99 2.63 -20.55
N LYS A 68 -16.23 3.56 -19.95
CA LYS A 68 -16.58 4.18 -18.65
C LYS A 68 -17.82 5.09 -18.69
N ARG A 69 -18.13 5.74 -19.82
CA ARG A 69 -19.37 6.53 -19.98
C ARG A 69 -20.57 5.64 -20.27
N GLU A 70 -20.37 4.50 -20.91
CA GLU A 70 -21.46 3.55 -21.18
C GLU A 70 -21.96 2.86 -19.91
N ILE A 71 -21.07 2.49 -18.99
CA ILE A 71 -21.47 1.76 -17.76
C ILE A 71 -22.05 2.71 -16.69
N LEU A 72 -21.64 3.99 -16.69
CA LEU A 72 -22.10 5.00 -15.72
C LEU A 72 -23.37 5.75 -16.18
N ASN A 73 -23.78 5.57 -17.44
CA ASN A 73 -24.98 6.17 -18.03
C ASN A 73 -25.94 5.05 -18.49
N ILE A 74 -26.26 4.14 -17.57
CA ILE A 74 -27.33 3.17 -17.73
C ILE A 74 -28.62 3.87 -17.31
N ASP A 75 -29.35 4.37 -18.29
CA ASP A 75 -30.78 4.69 -18.15
C ASP A 75 -31.60 3.40 -17.98
#